data_AF-A0AAE3GLV5-F1
#
_entry.id   AF-A0AAE3GLV5-F1
#
_cell.length_a   1.000
_cell.length_b   1.000
_cell.length_c   1.000
_cell.angle_alpha   90.00
_cell.angle_beta   90.00
_cell.angle_gamma   90.00
#
_symmetry.space_group_name_H-M   'P 1'
#
loop_
_entity.id
_entity.type
_entity.pdbx_description
1 polymer ?
#
loop_
_entity_poly.entity_id
_entity_poly.type
_entity_poly.pdbx_seq_one_letter_code
_entity_poly.pdbx_strand_id
1 'polypeptide(L)'
;MNNTDHILELIAEMNRYLNEWDWDSEEQIDLEEKYIQRVREVGECNFLVCLFQNYFDSMMRSLMNHFFFVWKDLHYQDWLKILRLIADNSLTRFGFIIFCGFTLAIDIKKVILEDEYISDSVKQYFNTSFVRGTPGPDSPFVEEMFRKHGMEATTLWKRLKEQGAPMKVAV
;
A
#
# COMPACT_ATOMS: atom_id res chain seq x y z
N MET A 1 13.61 -13.01 -19.40
CA MET A 1 13.79 -11.84 -18.52
C MET A 1 12.94 -12.07 -17.29
N ASN A 2 13.50 -11.90 -16.09
CA ASN A 2 12.78 -12.19 -14.85
C ASN A 2 11.64 -11.17 -14.66
N ASN A 3 10.47 -11.66 -14.27
CA ASN A 3 9.28 -10.82 -14.02
C ASN A 3 9.59 -9.68 -13.02
N THR A 4 10.49 -9.93 -12.06
CA THR A 4 10.96 -8.94 -11.09
C THR A 4 11.71 -7.75 -11.72
N ASP A 5 12.59 -7.99 -12.70
CA ASP A 5 13.39 -6.91 -13.31
C ASP A 5 12.48 -5.90 -14.03
N HIS A 6 11.45 -6.42 -14.71
CA HIS A 6 10.47 -5.58 -15.40
C HIS A 6 9.61 -4.76 -14.43
N ILE A 7 9.26 -5.33 -13.27
CA ILE A 7 8.55 -4.61 -12.22
C ILE A 7 9.42 -3.49 -11.64
N LEU A 8 10.71 -3.74 -11.40
CA LEU A 8 11.65 -2.74 -10.89
C LEU A 8 11.84 -1.59 -11.88
N GLU A 9 11.92 -1.88 -13.18
CA GLU A 9 11.95 -0.86 -14.24
C GLU A 9 10.70 0.03 -14.20
N LEU A 10 9.51 -0.57 -14.07
CA LEU A 10 8.24 0.16 -13.97
C LEU A 10 8.17 1.04 -12.71
N ILE A 11 8.65 0.55 -11.56
CA ILE A 11 8.71 1.34 -10.32
C ILE A 11 9.64 2.54 -10.50
N ALA A 12 10.82 2.33 -11.07
CA ALA A 12 11.81 3.39 -11.27
C ALA A 12 11.30 4.46 -12.25
N GLU A 13 10.66 4.04 -13.34
CA GLU A 13 10.02 4.93 -14.31
C GLU A 13 8.98 5.84 -13.65
N MET A 14 8.12 5.27 -12.81
CA MET A 14 7.11 6.05 -12.11
C MET A 14 7.68 6.98 -11.05
N ASN A 15 8.70 6.54 -10.30
CA ASN A 15 9.35 7.42 -9.34
C ASN A 15 9.94 8.66 -10.02
N ARG A 16 10.50 8.51 -11.22
CA ARG A 16 10.94 9.65 -12.04
C ARG A 16 9.77 10.55 -12.40
N TYR A 17 8.68 9.99 -12.93
CA TYR A 17 7.49 10.79 -13.27
C TYR A 17 6.94 11.55 -12.06
N LEU A 18 6.78 10.89 -10.92
CA LEU A 18 6.25 11.48 -9.69
C LEU A 18 7.11 12.60 -9.11
N ASN A 19 8.44 12.56 -9.32
CA ASN A 19 9.34 13.62 -8.88
C ASN A 19 9.29 14.85 -9.80
N GLU A 20 8.94 14.65 -11.07
CA GLU A 20 8.88 15.69 -12.10
C GLU A 20 7.44 16.19 -12.34
N TRP A 21 6.45 15.62 -11.63
CA TRP A 21 5.03 15.84 -11.88
C TRP A 21 4.51 17.16 -11.28
N ASP A 22 3.98 18.02 -12.14
CA ASP A 22 3.28 19.25 -11.75
C ASP A 22 1.79 18.96 -11.53
N TRP A 23 1.39 18.66 -10.29
CA TRP A 23 0.03 18.26 -9.92
C TRP A 23 -1.07 19.28 -10.26
N ASP A 24 -0.70 20.50 -10.64
CA ASP A 24 -1.63 21.59 -10.98
C ASP A 24 -1.88 21.72 -12.51
N SER A 25 -1.25 20.87 -13.34
CA SER A 25 -1.40 20.89 -14.79
C SER A 25 -2.57 20.02 -15.28
N GLU A 26 -3.51 20.58 -16.02
CA GLU A 26 -4.70 19.89 -16.57
C GLU A 26 -4.40 18.81 -17.63
N GLU A 27 -3.16 18.70 -18.14
CA GLU A 27 -2.78 17.73 -19.20
C GLU A 27 -2.56 16.28 -18.70
N GLN A 28 -3.01 15.92 -17.49
CA GLN A 28 -2.42 14.82 -16.73
C GLN A 28 -3.23 13.52 -16.62
N ILE A 29 -4.41 13.45 -17.22
CA ILE A 29 -5.33 12.29 -17.10
C ILE A 29 -4.74 11.00 -17.74
N ASP A 30 -3.78 11.12 -18.67
CA ASP A 30 -3.23 9.98 -19.42
C ASP A 30 -2.20 9.14 -18.63
N LEU A 31 -1.48 9.72 -17.66
CA LEU A 31 -0.39 9.00 -16.98
C LEU A 31 -0.88 8.03 -15.89
N GLU A 32 -1.90 8.39 -15.12
CA GLU A 32 -2.52 7.47 -14.15
C GLU A 32 -3.07 6.24 -14.86
N GLU A 33 -3.84 6.43 -15.94
CA GLU A 33 -4.44 5.33 -16.70
C GLU A 33 -3.39 4.43 -17.36
N LYS A 34 -2.38 5.02 -18.02
CA LYS A 34 -1.24 4.27 -18.58
C LYS A 34 -0.49 3.48 -17.52
N TYR A 35 -0.27 4.07 -16.35
CA TYR A 35 0.44 3.41 -15.27
C TYR A 35 -0.37 2.24 -14.71
N ILE A 36 -1.66 2.43 -14.43
CA ILE A 36 -2.56 1.36 -13.99
C ILE A 36 -2.53 0.19 -14.98
N GLN A 37 -2.62 0.49 -16.28
CA GLN A 37 -2.60 -0.54 -17.31
C GLN A 37 -1.30 -1.36 -17.29
N ARG A 38 -0.14 -0.70 -17.16
CA ARG A 38 1.16 -1.41 -17.08
C ARG A 38 1.32 -2.21 -15.80
N VAL A 39 0.76 -1.75 -14.68
CA VAL A 39 0.78 -2.53 -13.44
C VAL A 39 -0.11 -3.77 -13.54
N ARG A 40 -1.26 -3.68 -14.23
CA ARG A 40 -2.11 -4.84 -14.51
C ARG A 40 -1.40 -5.90 -15.36
N GLU A 41 -0.57 -5.48 -16.32
CA GLU A 41 0.22 -6.39 -17.17
C GLU A 41 1.23 -7.24 -16.39
N VAL A 42 1.86 -6.67 -15.35
CA VAL A 42 2.80 -7.40 -14.47
C VAL A 42 2.12 -8.07 -13.26
N GLY A 43 0.85 -7.75 -13.05
CA GLY A 43 0.02 -8.21 -11.93
C GLY A 43 0.19 -7.34 -10.70
N GLU A 44 -0.91 -6.74 -10.24
CA GLU A 44 -0.96 -5.74 -9.15
C GLU A 44 -0.36 -6.27 -7.83
N CYS A 45 -0.67 -7.53 -7.47
CA CYS A 45 -0.10 -8.17 -6.28
C CYS A 45 1.43 -8.36 -6.39
N ASN A 46 1.94 -8.78 -7.55
CA ASN A 46 3.37 -9.01 -7.75
C ASN A 46 4.13 -7.68 -7.71
N PHE A 47 3.56 -6.67 -8.37
CA PHE A 47 4.06 -5.31 -8.33
C PHE A 47 4.20 -4.81 -6.88
N LEU A 48 3.15 -5.00 -6.08
CA LEU A 48 3.10 -4.57 -4.68
C LEU A 48 4.12 -5.26 -3.80
N VAL A 49 4.21 -6.58 -3.89
CA VAL A 49 5.22 -7.35 -3.15
C VAL A 49 6.62 -6.87 -3.52
N CYS A 50 6.90 -6.68 -4.81
CA CYS A 50 8.20 -6.19 -5.27
C CYS A 50 8.50 -4.78 -4.77
N LEU A 51 7.52 -3.87 -4.80
CA LEU A 51 7.68 -2.51 -4.31
C LEU A 51 8.02 -2.49 -2.82
N PHE A 52 7.24 -3.19 -1.97
CA PHE A 52 7.55 -3.25 -0.55
C PHE A 52 8.91 -3.92 -0.28
N GLN A 53 9.27 -4.95 -1.05
CA GLN A 53 10.54 -5.65 -0.87
C GLN A 53 11.76 -4.78 -1.20
N ASN A 54 11.64 -3.85 -2.16
CA ASN A 54 12.78 -3.11 -2.69
C ASN A 54 12.77 -1.61 -2.37
N TYR A 55 11.63 -1.04 -1.96
CA TYR A 55 11.45 0.41 -1.84
C TYR A 55 10.65 0.83 -0.60
N PHE A 56 10.49 -0.01 0.43
CA PHE A 56 9.74 0.38 1.63
C PHE A 56 10.37 1.56 2.39
N ASP A 57 11.68 1.78 2.24
CA ASP A 57 12.45 2.87 2.83
C ASP A 57 12.43 4.15 1.98
N SER A 58 11.81 4.11 0.81
CA SER A 58 11.62 5.28 -0.05
C SER A 58 10.75 6.34 0.64
N MET A 59 10.85 7.59 0.18
CA MET A 59 10.04 8.68 0.73
C MET A 59 8.56 8.30 0.77
N MET A 60 7.91 8.43 1.93
CA MET A 60 6.48 8.13 2.17
C MET A 60 5.56 8.65 1.05
N ARG A 61 5.89 9.80 0.47
CA ARG A 61 5.21 10.40 -0.69
C ARG A 61 5.15 9.48 -1.93
N SER A 62 6.26 8.83 -2.29
CA SER A 62 6.33 7.92 -3.45
C SER A 62 5.43 6.70 -3.24
N LEU A 63 5.55 6.04 -2.08
CA LEU A 63 4.68 4.91 -1.71
C LEU A 63 3.20 5.28 -1.72
N MET A 64 2.85 6.47 -1.20
CA MET A 64 1.49 7.00 -1.25
C MET A 64 0.99 7.21 -2.69
N ASN A 65 1.81 7.73 -3.58
CA ASN A 65 1.40 7.93 -4.97
C ASN A 65 1.16 6.61 -5.71
N HIS A 66 2.02 5.60 -5.48
CA HIS A 66 1.77 4.26 -6.01
C HIS A 66 0.45 3.67 -5.46
N PHE A 67 0.13 3.94 -4.18
CA PHE A 67 -1.15 3.58 -3.57
C PHE A 67 -2.37 4.21 -4.27
N PHE A 68 -2.32 5.52 -4.52
CA PHE A 68 -3.45 6.24 -5.10
C PHE A 68 -3.77 5.82 -6.53
N PHE A 69 -2.77 5.43 -7.32
CA PHE A 69 -3.00 5.00 -8.69
C PHE A 69 -3.45 3.55 -8.78
N VAL A 70 -2.83 2.64 -8.01
CA VAL A 70 -2.99 1.20 -8.25
C VAL A 70 -3.78 0.51 -7.15
N TRP A 71 -3.54 0.88 -5.88
CA TRP A 71 -3.93 0.01 -4.77
C TRP A 71 -5.35 0.28 -4.28
N LYS A 72 -5.91 1.46 -4.60
CA LYS A 72 -7.27 1.83 -4.18
C LYS A 72 -8.36 0.88 -4.70
N ASP A 73 -8.12 0.21 -5.82
CA ASP A 73 -9.12 -0.70 -6.42
C ASP A 73 -8.98 -2.15 -5.95
N LEU A 74 -7.97 -2.47 -5.13
CA LEU A 74 -7.76 -3.82 -4.62
C LEU A 74 -8.76 -4.21 -3.52
N HIS A 75 -9.25 -5.44 -3.58
CA HIS A 75 -10.14 -6.00 -2.57
C HIS A 75 -9.36 -6.40 -1.31
N TYR A 76 -10.08 -6.53 -0.20
CA TYR A 76 -9.50 -6.97 1.08
C TYR A 76 -8.69 -8.27 0.98
N GLN A 77 -9.16 -9.23 0.18
CA GLN A 77 -8.46 -10.51 0.01
C GLN A 77 -7.11 -10.36 -0.70
N ASP A 78 -6.98 -9.41 -1.62
CA ASP A 78 -5.72 -9.12 -2.30
C ASP A 78 -4.71 -8.54 -1.30
N TRP A 79 -5.17 -7.65 -0.42
CA TRP A 79 -4.36 -7.11 0.67
C TRP A 79 -3.88 -8.18 1.65
N LEU A 80 -4.75 -9.12 2.02
CA LEU A 80 -4.35 -10.27 2.84
C LEU A 80 -3.30 -11.13 2.14
N LYS A 81 -3.46 -11.37 0.83
CA LYS A 81 -2.49 -12.11 0.04
C LYS A 81 -1.13 -11.42 0.02
N ILE A 82 -1.10 -10.10 -0.20
CA ILE A 82 0.14 -9.30 -0.17
C ILE A 82 0.79 -9.37 1.20
N LEU A 83 0.03 -9.16 2.27
CA LEU A 83 0.51 -9.28 3.65
C LEU A 83 1.17 -10.64 3.90
N ARG A 84 0.52 -11.74 3.50
CA ARG A 84 1.06 -13.09 3.66
C ARG A 84 2.36 -13.31 2.89
N LEU A 85 2.48 -12.76 1.68
CA LEU A 85 3.68 -12.87 0.85
C LEU A 85 4.89 -12.12 1.40
N ILE A 86 4.67 -11.07 2.20
CA ILE A 86 5.75 -10.24 2.75
C ILE A 86 5.98 -10.45 4.25
N ALA A 87 5.05 -11.13 4.94
CA ALA A 87 5.08 -11.29 6.38
C ALA A 87 6.34 -12.01 6.88
N ASP A 88 6.92 -12.94 6.13
CA ASP A 88 8.09 -13.67 6.58
C ASP A 88 9.41 -12.89 6.40
N ASN A 89 9.44 -11.84 5.57
CA ASN A 89 10.60 -10.95 5.43
C ASN A 89 10.55 -9.85 6.50
N SER A 90 11.50 -9.81 7.43
CA SER A 90 11.46 -8.91 8.59
C SER A 90 11.46 -7.41 8.24
N LEU A 91 12.26 -6.98 7.26
CA LEU A 91 12.36 -5.59 6.83
C LEU A 91 11.11 -5.16 6.07
N THR A 92 10.71 -5.95 5.08
CA THR A 92 9.51 -5.70 4.27
C THR A 92 8.24 -5.72 5.13
N ARG A 93 8.15 -6.68 6.06
CA ARG A 93 7.08 -6.75 7.05
C ARG A 93 6.99 -5.45 7.83
N PHE A 94 8.11 -4.98 8.40
CA PHE A 94 8.14 -3.72 9.15
C PHE A 94 7.63 -2.54 8.31
N GLY A 95 8.15 -2.39 7.09
CA GLY A 95 7.72 -1.33 6.16
C GLY A 95 6.22 -1.36 5.84
N PHE A 96 5.68 -2.53 5.55
CA PHE A 96 4.25 -2.70 5.27
C PHE A 96 3.37 -2.32 6.46
N ILE A 97 3.76 -2.72 7.67
CA ILE A 97 3.02 -2.38 8.90
C ILE A 97 2.99 -0.87 9.11
N ILE A 98 4.15 -0.23 8.97
CA ILE A 98 4.29 1.22 9.12
C ILE A 98 3.41 1.92 8.08
N PHE A 99 3.41 1.45 6.84
CA PHE A 99 2.50 1.96 5.80
C PHE A 99 1.03 1.77 6.19
N CYS A 100 0.59 0.57 6.58
CA CYS A 100 -0.78 0.35 7.02
C CYS A 100 -1.19 1.25 8.18
N GLY A 101 -0.33 1.42 9.18
CA GLY A 101 -0.59 2.26 10.34
C GLY A 101 -0.57 3.75 10.03
N PHE A 102 0.59 4.25 9.65
CA PHE A 102 0.83 5.68 9.46
C PHE A 102 0.16 6.24 8.22
N THR A 103 -0.03 5.44 7.17
CA THR A 103 -0.60 5.92 5.92
C THR A 103 -2.08 5.58 5.84
N LEU A 104 -2.47 4.34 6.17
CA LEU A 104 -3.85 3.90 5.98
C LEU A 104 -4.73 4.00 7.25
N ALA A 105 -4.15 4.35 8.41
CA ALA A 105 -4.83 4.31 9.71
C ALA A 105 -5.40 2.92 10.06
N ILE A 106 -4.77 1.87 9.55
CA ILE A 106 -5.18 0.48 9.73
C ILE A 106 -4.41 -0.12 10.90
N ASP A 107 -5.13 -0.58 11.91
CA ASP A 107 -4.53 -1.45 12.93
C ASP A 107 -4.35 -2.88 12.39
N ILE A 108 -3.31 -3.07 11.58
CA ILE A 108 -3.01 -4.34 10.91
C ILE A 108 -2.61 -5.43 11.90
N LYS A 109 -2.16 -5.06 13.11
CA LYS A 109 -1.86 -6.02 14.19
C LYS A 109 -3.03 -6.97 14.42
N LYS A 110 -4.26 -6.46 14.53
CA LYS A 110 -5.44 -7.30 14.79
C LYS A 110 -5.66 -8.32 13.67
N VAL A 111 -5.50 -7.90 12.42
CA VAL A 111 -5.64 -8.79 11.26
C VAL A 111 -4.58 -9.87 11.23
N ILE A 112 -3.33 -9.52 11.53
CA ILE A 112 -2.24 -10.50 11.58
C ILE A 112 -2.44 -11.55 12.67
N LEU A 113 -2.93 -11.14 13.84
CA LEU A 113 -3.20 -12.06 14.94
C LEU A 113 -4.36 -13.02 14.62
N GLU A 114 -5.36 -12.55 13.86
CA GLU A 114 -6.54 -13.33 13.45
C GLU A 114 -6.29 -14.21 12.20
N ASP A 115 -5.26 -13.93 11.40
CA ASP A 115 -4.97 -14.66 10.15
C ASP A 115 -4.28 -16.02 10.41
N GLU A 116 -4.92 -17.12 10.01
CA GLU A 116 -4.43 -18.49 10.23
C GLU A 116 -3.19 -18.85 9.39
N TYR A 117 -2.94 -18.14 8.29
CA TYR A 117 -1.82 -18.41 7.37
C TYR A 117 -0.54 -17.67 7.75
N ILE A 118 -0.62 -16.73 8.71
CA ILE A 118 0.56 -16.05 9.24
C ILE A 118 1.19 -16.89 10.35
N SER A 119 2.50 -17.09 10.26
CA SER A 119 3.26 -17.90 11.21
C SER A 119 3.23 -17.35 12.64
N ASP A 120 3.30 -18.24 13.63
CA ASP A 120 3.29 -17.86 15.05
C ASP A 120 4.47 -16.97 15.45
N SER A 121 5.63 -17.15 14.79
CA SER A 121 6.81 -16.30 15.02
C SER A 121 6.56 -14.85 14.62
N VAL A 122 5.87 -14.64 13.49
CA VAL A 122 5.43 -13.31 13.05
C VAL A 122 4.44 -12.75 14.07
N LYS A 123 3.39 -13.51 14.44
CA LYS A 123 2.40 -13.08 15.45
C LYS A 123 3.05 -12.71 16.80
N GLN A 124 4.04 -13.47 17.24
CA GLN A 124 4.78 -13.21 18.47
C GLN A 124 5.56 -11.89 18.38
N TYR A 125 6.27 -11.65 17.27
CA TYR A 125 6.96 -10.38 17.02
C TYR A 125 6.00 -9.19 17.16
N PHE A 126 4.79 -9.29 16.61
CA PHE A 126 3.78 -8.24 16.73
C PHE A 126 3.33 -7.97 18.15
N ASN A 127 3.10 -9.03 18.92
CA ASN A 127 2.70 -8.90 20.32
C ASN A 127 3.78 -8.20 21.15
N THR A 128 5.06 -8.39 20.82
CA THR A 128 6.17 -7.77 21.54
C THR A 128 6.53 -6.36 21.05
N SER A 129 6.52 -6.12 19.74
CA SER A 129 7.03 -4.86 19.15
C SER A 129 5.95 -3.78 19.00
N PHE A 130 4.68 -4.17 18.93
CA PHE A 130 3.55 -3.26 18.73
C PHE A 130 2.50 -3.45 19.83
N VAL A 131 2.93 -3.33 21.10
CA VAL A 131 2.11 -3.63 22.28
C VAL A 131 0.77 -2.86 22.26
N ARG A 132 0.81 -1.59 21.85
CA ARG A 132 -0.36 -0.69 21.80
C ARG A 132 -1.17 -0.74 20.50
N GLY A 133 -0.79 -1.60 19.54
CA GLY A 133 -1.36 -1.61 18.19
C GLY A 133 -0.42 -0.99 17.17
N THR A 134 -0.89 -0.92 15.93
CA THR A 134 -0.17 -0.27 14.83
C THR A 134 -0.18 1.25 15.05
N PRO A 135 0.94 1.98 14.87
CA PRO A 135 0.95 3.43 15.03
C PRO A 135 -0.04 4.09 14.05
N GLY A 136 -0.82 5.06 14.51
CA GLY A 136 -1.77 5.80 13.67
C GLY A 136 -1.11 6.91 12.84
N PRO A 137 -1.84 7.54 11.90
CA PRO A 137 -1.36 8.71 11.19
C PRO A 137 -1.22 9.89 12.15
N ASP A 138 0.02 10.33 12.42
CA ASP A 138 0.31 11.59 13.14
C ASP A 138 0.65 12.74 12.17
N SER A 139 0.35 12.59 10.87
CA SER A 139 0.82 13.50 9.84
C SER A 139 -0.33 14.21 9.11
N PRO A 140 -0.43 15.55 9.20
CA PRO A 140 -1.36 16.36 8.41
C PRO A 140 -1.23 16.15 6.89
N PHE A 141 -0.04 15.75 6.43
CA PHE A 141 0.20 15.42 5.02
C PHE A 141 -0.60 14.20 4.56
N VAL A 142 -0.70 13.17 5.41
CA VAL A 142 -1.47 11.96 5.08
C VAL A 142 -2.95 12.33 4.94
N GLU A 143 -3.51 13.06 5.89
CA GLU A 143 -4.89 13.53 5.82
C GLU A 143 -5.18 14.38 4.55
N GLU A 144 -4.27 15.31 4.22
CA GLU A 144 -4.40 16.15 3.02
C GLU A 144 -4.41 15.30 1.73
N MET A 145 -3.51 14.32 1.61
CA MET A 145 -3.41 13.46 0.43
C MET A 145 -4.64 12.57 0.25
N PHE A 146 -5.18 12.00 1.33
CA PHE A 146 -6.42 11.23 1.29
C PHE A 146 -7.59 12.09 0.84
N ARG A 147 -7.71 13.30 1.40
CA ARG A 147 -8.76 14.26 1.02
C ARG A 147 -8.67 14.68 -0.46
N LYS A 148 -7.47 14.94 -0.99
CA LYS A 148 -7.25 15.29 -2.41
C LYS A 148 -7.74 14.20 -3.37
N HIS A 149 -7.63 12.94 -2.95
CA HIS A 149 -8.07 11.79 -3.75
C HIS A 149 -9.48 11.30 -3.39
N GLY A 150 -10.26 12.09 -2.62
CA GLY A 150 -11.64 11.76 -2.26
C GLY A 150 -11.78 10.56 -1.30
N MET A 151 -10.75 10.29 -0.50
CA MET A 151 -10.72 9.16 0.42
C MET A 151 -10.69 9.60 1.89
N GLU A 152 -11.29 8.80 2.77
CA GLU A 152 -11.24 9.00 4.22
C GLU A 152 -10.66 7.74 4.89
N ALA A 153 -9.50 7.87 5.55
CA ALA A 153 -8.72 6.75 6.09
C ALA A 153 -9.51 5.86 7.07
N THR A 154 -10.31 6.46 7.94
CA THR A 154 -11.20 5.79 8.91
C THR A 154 -12.31 4.96 8.24
N THR A 155 -12.95 5.51 7.20
CA THR A 155 -14.00 4.81 6.44
C THR A 155 -13.44 3.69 5.57
N LEU A 156 -12.24 3.87 5.04
CA LEU A 156 -11.54 2.86 4.23
C LEU A 156 -11.36 1.55 4.97
N TRP A 157 -10.84 1.59 6.19
CA TRP A 157 -10.62 0.37 6.97
C TRP A 157 -11.93 -0.34 7.30
N LYS A 158 -12.94 0.44 7.70
CA LYS A 158 -14.25 -0.10 8.03
C LYS A 158 -14.84 -0.86 6.83
N ARG A 159 -14.78 -0.30 5.63
CA ARG A 159 -15.30 -0.96 4.40
C ARG A 159 -14.46 -2.14 3.98
N LEU A 160 -13.13 -2.02 4.05
CA LEU A 160 -12.22 -3.11 3.72
C LEU A 160 -12.51 -4.34 4.59
N LYS A 161 -12.62 -4.14 5.91
CA LYS A 161 -12.86 -5.20 6.87
C LYS A 161 -14.29 -5.74 6.87
N GLU A 162 -15.29 -4.86 6.83
CA GLU A 162 -16.70 -5.25 7.01
C GLU A 162 -17.38 -5.66 5.71
N GLN A 163 -16.94 -5.12 4.56
CA GLN A 163 -17.63 -5.29 3.28
C GLN A 163 -16.77 -6.03 2.25
N GLY A 164 -15.48 -6.25 2.52
CA GLY A 164 -14.53 -6.81 1.54
C GLY A 164 -14.42 -5.96 0.27
N ALA A 165 -14.87 -4.72 0.33
CA ALA A 165 -14.97 -3.81 -0.80
C ALA A 165 -13.59 -3.21 -1.13
N PRO A 166 -13.36 -2.81 -2.39
CA PRO A 166 -12.21 -1.99 -2.76
C PRO A 166 -12.14 -0.71 -1.93
N MET A 167 -10.93 -0.15 -1.81
CA MET A 167 -10.70 1.11 -1.10
C MET A 167 -11.30 2.31 -1.84
N LYS A 168 -11.47 2.26 -3.17
CA LYS A 168 -12.07 3.37 -3.93
C LYS A 168 -13.52 3.60 -3.49
N VAL A 169 -13.79 4.80 -3.01
CA VAL A 169 -15.14 5.26 -2.68
C VAL A 169 -15.76 5.81 -3.97
N ALA A 170 -16.88 5.24 -4.42
CA ALA A 170 -17.71 5.89 -5.43
C ALA A 170 -18.23 7.20 -4.82
N VAL A 171 -17.89 8.32 -5.45
CA VAL A 171 -18.41 9.65 -5.09
C VAL A 171 -19.89 9.72 -5.47
#